data_AF-A0A327P788-F1
#
_entry.id   AF-A0A327P788-F1
#
_cell.length_a   1.000
_cell.length_b   1.000
_cell.length_c   1.000
_cell.angle_alpha   90.00
_cell.angle_beta   90.00
_cell.angle_gamma   90.00
#
_symmetry.space_group_name_H-M   'P 1'
#
loop_
_entity.id
_entity.type
_entity.pdbx_description
1 polymer ?
#
loop_
_entity_poly.entity_id
_entity_poly.type
_entity_poly.pdbx_seq_one_letter_code
_entity_poly.pdbx_strand_id
1 'polypeptide(L)'
;MANRPITMNKIRQILRGHFEVHGSKQLSKLTGVSRNTIKSYLRRFQETGMLFDEVNELSDEGLAQLILGPPSPLHQSDKLEVLLPLLPGIVKQLRKKGMTRQRLWEDNFEIA
;
A
#
# COMPACT_ATOMS: atom_id res chain seq x y z
N MET A 1 -9.93 -8.73 -6.86
CA MET A 1 -9.33 -7.45 -7.28
C MET A 1 -7.83 -7.66 -7.36
N ALA A 2 -7.21 -7.44 -8.52
CA ALA A 2 -5.76 -7.41 -8.59
C ALA A 2 -5.26 -6.20 -7.80
N ASN A 3 -4.21 -6.35 -6.98
CA ASN A 3 -3.52 -5.27 -6.24
C ASN A 3 -2.80 -4.30 -7.21
N ARG A 4 -3.53 -3.74 -8.19
CA ARG A 4 -2.98 -2.72 -9.08
C ARG A 4 -3.13 -1.37 -8.37
N PRO A 5 -2.01 -0.67 -8.12
CA PRO A 5 -2.06 0.64 -7.51
C PRO A 5 -2.85 1.60 -8.41
N ILE A 6 -3.66 2.46 -7.78
CA ILE A 6 -4.39 3.52 -8.50
C ILE A 6 -3.39 4.62 -8.84
N THR A 7 -3.39 5.08 -10.09
CA THR A 7 -2.50 6.15 -10.55
C THR A 7 -2.98 7.51 -10.03
N MET A 8 -2.04 8.43 -9.79
CA MET A 8 -2.36 9.79 -9.31
C MET A 8 -3.28 10.55 -10.27
N ASN A 9 -3.13 10.33 -11.58
CA ASN A 9 -4.06 10.84 -12.59
C ASN A 9 -5.52 10.44 -12.33
N LYS A 10 -5.79 9.20 -11.89
CA LYS A 10 -7.16 8.76 -11.55
C LYS A 10 -7.66 9.43 -10.28
N ILE A 11 -6.80 9.63 -9.29
CA ILE A 11 -7.16 10.34 -8.06
C ILE A 11 -7.53 11.79 -8.37
N ARG A 12 -6.73 12.48 -9.19
CA ARG A 12 -6.99 13.84 -9.65
C ARG A 12 -8.31 13.96 -10.41
N GLN A 13 -8.64 12.99 -11.27
CA GLN A 13 -9.95 12.90 -11.94
C GLN A 13 -11.11 12.71 -10.97
N ILE A 14 -10.94 11.89 -9.92
CA ILE A 14 -11.96 11.69 -8.87
C ILE A 14 -12.23 13.00 -8.14
N LEU A 15 -11.17 13.70 -7.72
CA LEU A 15 -11.27 14.98 -7.01
C LEU A 15 -11.96 16.02 -7.90
N ARG A 16 -11.50 16.20 -9.14
CA ARG A 16 -12.11 17.14 -10.09
C ARG A 16 -13.60 16.87 -10.30
N GLY A 17 -13.97 15.63 -10.57
CA GLY A 17 -15.37 15.28 -10.81
C GLY A 17 -16.27 15.47 -9.57
N HIS A 18 -15.72 15.36 -8.36
CA HIS A 18 -16.44 15.70 -7.14
C HIS A 18 -16.81 17.19 -7.06
N PHE A 19 -15.90 18.09 -7.43
CA PHE A 19 -16.18 19.53 -7.51
C PHE A 19 -17.19 19.87 -8.61
N GLU A 20 -17.20 19.12 -9.71
CA GLU A 20 -18.19 19.22 -10.77
C GLU A 20 -19.54 18.53 -10.42
N VAL A 21 -19.81 18.20 -9.14
CA VAL A 21 -21.06 17.61 -8.60
C VAL A 21 -21.40 16.21 -9.15
N HIS A 22 -20.38 15.41 -9.50
CA HIS A 22 -20.60 14.03 -9.95
C HIS A 22 -20.73 13.07 -8.76
N GLY A 23 -21.82 12.29 -8.73
CA GLY A 23 -21.99 11.25 -7.71
C GLY A 23 -20.99 10.10 -7.85
N SER A 24 -20.68 9.40 -6.76
CA SER A 24 -19.68 8.31 -6.73
C SER A 24 -19.94 7.19 -7.76
N LYS A 25 -21.21 6.99 -8.17
CA LYS A 25 -21.60 6.03 -9.23
C LYS A 25 -21.05 6.45 -10.61
N GLN A 26 -21.12 7.73 -10.93
CA GLN A 26 -20.63 8.27 -12.20
C GLN A 26 -19.11 8.32 -12.23
N LEU A 27 -18.49 8.75 -11.13
CA LEU A 27 -17.03 8.72 -10.96
C LEU A 27 -16.46 7.31 -11.11
N SER A 28 -17.16 6.30 -10.58
CA SER A 28 -16.76 4.90 -10.71
C SER A 28 -16.78 4.43 -12.16
N LYS A 29 -17.81 4.83 -12.94
CA LYS A 29 -17.88 4.54 -14.38
C LYS A 29 -16.77 5.23 -15.18
N LEU A 30 -16.48 6.50 -14.85
CA LEU A 30 -15.48 7.31 -15.56
C LEU A 30 -14.04 6.85 -15.29
N THR A 31 -13.72 6.53 -14.04
CA THR A 31 -12.33 6.25 -13.62
C THR A 31 -12.02 4.75 -13.52
N GLY A 32 -13.05 3.90 -13.52
CA GLY A 32 -12.94 2.47 -13.26
C GLY A 32 -12.55 2.13 -11.82
N VAL A 33 -12.58 3.10 -10.90
CA VAL A 33 -12.26 2.91 -9.48
C VAL A 33 -13.52 2.49 -8.73
N SER A 34 -13.36 1.63 -7.71
CA SER A 34 -14.49 1.17 -6.91
C SER A 34 -15.16 2.34 -6.17
N ARG A 35 -16.48 2.28 -6.02
CA ARG A 35 -17.25 3.30 -5.27
C ARG A 35 -16.74 3.47 -3.83
N ASN A 36 -16.29 2.39 -3.19
CA ASN A 36 -15.76 2.42 -1.82
C ASN A 36 -14.44 3.18 -1.75
N THR A 37 -13.54 2.93 -2.71
CA THR A 37 -12.27 3.63 -2.80
C THR A 37 -12.47 5.12 -3.10
N ILE A 38 -13.39 5.46 -4.01
CA ILE A 38 -13.75 6.86 -4.29
C ILE A 38 -14.24 7.56 -3.03
N LYS A 39 -15.20 6.96 -2.31
CA LYS A 39 -15.69 7.52 -1.04
C LYS A 39 -14.58 7.69 -0.01
N SER A 40 -13.69 6.70 0.11
CA SER A 40 -12.55 6.77 1.03
C SER A 40 -11.59 7.91 0.67
N TYR A 41 -11.29 8.12 -0.61
CA TYR A 41 -10.39 9.19 -1.05
C TYR A 41 -11.01 10.57 -0.89
N LEU A 42 -12.30 10.71 -1.22
CA LEU A 42 -13.03 11.96 -1.00
C LEU A 42 -13.10 12.33 0.48
N ARG A 43 -13.33 11.35 1.36
CA ARG A 43 -13.30 11.56 2.81
C ARG A 43 -11.93 12.06 3.27
N ARG A 44 -10.84 11.39 2.86
CA ARG A 44 -9.46 11.80 3.22
C ARG A 44 -9.14 13.20 2.70
N PHE A 45 -9.58 13.54 1.49
CA PHE A 45 -9.48 14.89 0.96
C PHE A 45 -10.24 15.91 1.82
N GLN A 46 -11.49 15.63 2.20
CA GLN A 46 -12.27 16.50 3.07
C GLN A 46 -11.62 16.71 4.45
N GLU A 47 -10.99 15.67 5.01
CA GLU A 47 -10.26 15.75 6.28
C GLU A 47 -9.04 16.69 6.21
N THR A 48 -8.54 17.01 5.01
CA THR A 48 -7.41 17.96 4.86
C THR A 48 -7.83 19.43 4.87
N GLY A 49 -9.10 19.73 4.60
CA GLY A 49 -9.61 21.11 4.52
C GLY A 49 -9.07 21.95 3.36
N MET A 50 -8.29 21.36 2.43
CA MET A 50 -7.71 22.07 1.29
C MET A 50 -8.73 22.32 0.18
N LEU A 51 -8.48 23.37 -0.60
CA LEU A 51 -9.22 23.66 -1.82
C LEU A 51 -8.76 22.76 -2.98
N PHE A 52 -9.61 22.65 -4.00
CA PHE A 52 -9.28 21.87 -5.20
C PHE A 52 -7.99 22.35 -5.86
N ASP A 53 -7.84 23.67 -6.02
CA ASP A 53 -6.72 24.27 -6.75
C ASP A 53 -5.40 23.99 -6.04
N GLU A 54 -5.38 24.09 -4.70
CA GLU A 54 -4.21 23.77 -3.87
C GLU A 54 -3.77 22.30 -4.05
N VAL A 55 -4.73 21.36 -4.04
CA VAL A 55 -4.44 19.94 -4.25
C VAL A 55 -4.09 19.65 -5.71
N ASN A 56 -4.58 20.46 -6.64
CA ASN A 56 -4.26 20.32 -8.05
C ASN A 56 -2.85 20.82 -8.38
N GLU A 57 -2.28 21.71 -7.59
CA GLU A 57 -0.87 22.14 -7.73
C GLU A 57 0.13 21.16 -7.09
N LEU A 58 -0.34 20.22 -6.26
CA LEU A 58 0.52 19.22 -5.66
C LEU A 58 1.16 18.30 -6.71
N SER A 59 2.43 17.96 -6.44
CA SER A 59 3.13 16.88 -7.12
C SER A 59 2.43 15.55 -6.88
N ASP A 60 2.66 14.58 -7.77
CA ASP A 60 2.11 13.24 -7.63
C ASP A 60 2.52 12.57 -6.30
N GLU A 61 3.72 12.86 -5.80
CA GLU A 61 4.19 12.39 -4.50
C GLU A 61 3.43 13.03 -3.33
N GLY A 62 3.22 14.35 -3.38
CA GLY A 62 2.46 15.07 -2.35
C GLY A 62 0.99 14.62 -2.30
N LEU A 63 0.38 14.45 -3.48
CA LEU A 63 -0.99 13.92 -3.59
C LEU A 63 -1.08 12.49 -3.06
N ALA A 64 -0.09 11.65 -3.35
CA ALA A 64 -0.04 10.28 -2.83
C ALA A 64 0.05 10.27 -1.30
N GLN A 65 0.91 11.08 -0.71
CA GLN A 65 1.02 11.17 0.76
C GLN A 65 -0.30 11.64 1.39
N LEU A 66 -0.95 12.62 0.80
CA LEU A 66 -2.20 13.18 1.28
C LEU A 66 -3.36 12.17 1.22
N ILE A 67 -3.53 11.50 0.08
CA ILE A 67 -4.70 10.64 -0.18
C ILE A 67 -4.46 9.20 0.23
N LEU A 68 -3.27 8.65 0.03
CA LEU A 68 -2.95 7.26 0.37
C LEU A 68 -2.46 7.13 1.81
N GLY A 69 -1.98 8.22 2.41
CA GLY A 69 -1.30 8.24 3.70
C GLY A 69 0.19 7.92 3.54
N PRO A 70 0.97 7.95 4.64
CA PRO A 70 2.31 7.39 4.61
C PRO A 70 2.24 5.95 4.12
N PRO A 71 3.24 5.45 3.37
CA PRO A 71 3.32 4.03 3.10
C PRO A 71 3.14 3.33 4.43
N SER A 72 2.14 2.44 4.52
CA SER A 72 1.84 1.73 5.76
C SER A 72 3.17 1.29 6.34
N PRO A 73 3.50 1.65 7.60
CA PRO A 73 4.73 1.15 8.20
C PRO A 73 4.72 -0.34 7.94
N LEU A 74 5.82 -0.86 7.35
CA LEU A 74 6.00 -2.30 7.18
C LEU A 74 5.60 -2.88 8.51
N HIS A 75 4.46 -3.56 8.56
CA HIS A 75 3.90 -4.01 9.81
C HIS A 75 4.96 -4.95 10.37
N GLN A 76 5.77 -4.46 11.32
CA GLN A 76 6.76 -5.26 12.02
C GLN A 76 5.92 -6.18 12.88
N SER A 77 5.40 -7.23 12.26
CA SER A 77 4.74 -8.30 12.98
C SER A 77 5.77 -8.86 13.95
N ASP A 78 5.35 -9.26 15.14
CA ASP A 78 6.24 -9.90 16.12
C ASP A 78 7.05 -11.05 15.48
N LYS A 79 6.44 -11.75 14.50
CA LYS A 79 7.10 -12.79 13.69
C LYS A 79 8.27 -12.28 12.85
N LEU A 80 8.17 -11.08 12.29
CA LEU A 80 9.25 -10.44 11.51
C LEU A 80 10.40 -10.01 12.43
N GLU A 81 10.09 -9.46 13.60
CA GLU A 81 11.12 -9.07 14.57
C GLU A 81 11.92 -10.28 15.07
N VAL A 82 11.27 -11.43 15.28
CA VAL A 82 11.93 -12.69 15.61
C VAL A 82 12.71 -13.25 14.43
N LEU A 83 12.20 -13.15 13.20
CA LEU A 83 12.84 -13.72 12.02
C LEU A 83 14.12 -12.97 11.62
N LEU A 84 14.11 -11.64 11.69
CA LEU A 84 15.22 -10.79 11.20
C LEU A 84 16.59 -11.17 11.80
N PRO A 85 16.75 -11.37 13.12
CA PRO A 85 17.99 -11.84 13.73
C PRO A 85 18.41 -13.26 13.32
N LEU A 86 17.47 -14.12 12.92
CA LEU A 86 17.72 -15.51 12.54
C LEU A 86 18.21 -15.64 11.09
N LEU A 87 17.90 -14.67 10.23
CA LEU A 87 18.23 -14.71 8.80
C LEU A 87 19.72 -14.90 8.49
N PRO A 88 20.67 -14.21 9.15
CA PRO A 88 22.11 -14.41 8.89
C PRO A 88 22.56 -15.85 9.13
N GLY A 89 22.04 -16.50 10.18
CA GLY A 89 22.33 -17.91 10.50
C GLY A 89 21.76 -18.87 9.45
N ILE A 90 20.50 -18.67 9.09
CA ILE A 90 19.78 -19.43 8.05
C ILE A 90 20.53 -19.34 6.71
N VAL A 91 20.92 -18.13 6.28
CA VAL A 91 21.66 -17.91 5.03
C VAL A 91 23.03 -18.61 5.07
N LYS A 92 23.73 -18.56 6.20
CA LYS A 92 25.03 -19.23 6.36
C LYS A 92 24.90 -20.75 6.26
N GLN A 93 23.86 -21.35 6.83
CA GLN A 93 23.63 -22.79 6.74
C GLN A 93 23.20 -23.23 5.33
N LEU A 94 22.35 -22.46 4.65
CA LEU A 94 21.93 -22.75 3.27
C LEU A 94 23.09 -22.73 2.26
N ARG A 95 24.19 -22.03 2.55
CA ARG A 95 25.40 -22.02 1.69
C ARG A 95 26.26 -23.28 1.83
N LYS A 96 26.01 -24.15 2.82
CA LYS A 96 26.79 -25.38 3.01
C LYS A 96 26.43 -26.41 1.94
N LYS A 97 27.44 -27.12 1.42
CA LYS A 97 27.25 -28.19 0.42
C LYS A 97 26.36 -29.29 1.01
N GLY A 98 25.31 -29.68 0.30
CA GLY A 98 24.37 -30.71 0.74
C GLY A 98 23.28 -30.23 1.70
N MET A 99 23.22 -28.92 2.01
CA MET A 99 22.13 -28.34 2.81
C MET A 99 20.95 -27.97 1.92
N THR A 100 19.75 -28.42 2.28
CA THR A 100 18.49 -28.07 1.59
C THR A 100 17.59 -27.27 2.52
N ARG A 101 16.61 -26.55 1.97
CA ARG A 101 15.62 -25.80 2.77
C ARG A 101 14.84 -26.72 3.71
N GLN A 102 14.55 -27.93 3.26
CA GLN A 102 13.85 -28.95 4.05
C GLN A 102 14.72 -29.43 5.21
N ARG A 103 15.98 -29.81 4.94
CA ARG A 103 16.91 -30.27 5.98
C ARG A 103 17.17 -29.20 7.05
N LEU A 104 17.30 -27.94 6.62
CA LEU A 104 17.43 -26.81 7.54
C LEU A 104 16.20 -26.60 8.42
N TRP A 105 15.02 -26.84 7.86
CA TRP A 105 13.77 -26.75 8.58
C TRP A 105 13.67 -27.88 9.62
N GLU A 106 14.01 -29.11 9.24
CA GLU A 106 14.08 -30.27 10.15
C GLU A 106 15.06 -30.01 11.31
N ASP A 107 16.29 -29.57 11.01
CA ASP A 107 17.32 -29.24 12.02
C ASP A 107 16.86 -28.16 13.01
N ASN A 108 16.05 -27.19 12.56
CA ASN A 108 15.55 -26.10 13.41
C ASN A 108 14.31 -26.50 14.25
N PHE A 109 13.60 -27.56 13.87
CA PHE A 109 12.45 -28.08 14.63
C PHE A 109 12.84 -29.13 15.68
N GLU A 110 13.96 -29.83 15.51
CA GLU A 110 14.46 -30.82 16.49
C GLU A 110 15.13 -30.20 17.73
N ILE A 111 15.42 -28.89 17.71
CA ILE A 111 16.09 -28.17 18.82
C ILE A 111 15.09 -27.34 19.65
N ALA A 112 13.79 -27.35 19.31
CA ALA A 112 12.73 -26.59 19.98
C ALA A 112 11.97 -27.43 21.02
#